data_AF-A0A8S3V6V7-F1
#
_entry.id   AF-A0A8S3V6V7-F1
#
_cell.length_a   1.000
_cell.length_b   1.000
_cell.length_c   1.000
_cell.angle_alpha   90.00
_cell.angle_beta   90.00
_cell.angle_gamma   90.00
#
_symmetry.space_group_name_H-M   'P 1'
#
loop_
_entity.id
_entity.type
_entity.pdbx_description
1 polymer ?
#
loop_
_entity_poly.entity_id
_entity_poly.type
_entity_poly.pdbx_seq_one_letter_code
_entity_poly.pdbx_strand_id
1 'polypeptide(L)'
;MKEFLENYGAENRLLKSILFDLKTTEFIAGLKALGLLSMFITCPLWSVLENGNVSIIDMNEKYLQLVTFIDDASHNVAAFMSGDLLMFGKNTQLEKGPIYNSLIGRNTFDSTVEMFLQVLLSALCKHSRKLCADHLPEGKLNNISEEMKLKVKAAPKTSSYAESVFGQLDHLIRTRPSTKTLAAEACIISLNNKTLSWLGSKDTQEQTLV
;
A
#
# COMPACT_ATOMS: atom_id res chain seq x y z
N MET A 1 -13.52 16.38 -7.22
CA MET A 1 -14.38 15.89 -6.10
C MET A 1 -15.32 16.96 -5.59
N LYS A 2 -14.85 18.17 -5.23
CA LYS A 2 -15.72 19.30 -4.86
C LYS A 2 -16.75 19.64 -5.95
N GLU A 3 -16.31 19.90 -7.17
CA GLU A 3 -17.19 20.16 -8.33
C GLU A 3 -18.16 19.00 -8.59
N PHE A 4 -17.73 17.76 -8.37
CA PHE A 4 -18.59 16.58 -8.53
C PHE A 4 -19.72 16.57 -7.49
N LEU A 5 -19.42 16.84 -6.22
CA LEU A 5 -20.43 16.90 -5.15
C LEU A 5 -21.34 18.12 -5.27
N GLU A 6 -20.84 19.22 -5.82
CA GLU A 6 -21.63 20.43 -6.10
C GLU A 6 -22.57 20.22 -7.30
N ASN A 7 -22.12 19.52 -8.35
CA ASN A 7 -22.90 19.32 -9.59
C ASN A 7 -23.85 18.11 -9.55
N TYR A 8 -23.47 17.01 -8.89
CA TYR A 8 -24.23 15.76 -8.88
C TYR A 8 -24.94 15.46 -7.55
N GLY A 9 -24.83 16.38 -6.58
CA GLY A 9 -25.65 16.38 -5.38
C GLY A 9 -25.09 15.56 -4.21
N ALA A 10 -24.94 16.23 -3.08
CA ALA A 10 -24.75 15.60 -1.78
C ALA A 10 -26.13 15.27 -1.16
N GLU A 11 -26.79 14.21 -1.61
CA GLU A 11 -28.17 13.91 -1.16
C GLU A 11 -28.23 13.44 0.30
N ASN A 12 -27.26 12.63 0.73
CA ASN A 12 -27.21 12.10 2.09
C ASN A 12 -26.42 13.04 3.05
N ARG A 13 -26.66 12.88 4.37
CA ARG A 13 -26.02 13.73 5.40
C ARG A 13 -24.49 13.64 5.40
N LEU A 14 -23.94 12.48 5.05
CA LEU A 14 -22.50 12.24 4.98
C LEU A 14 -21.84 13.09 3.88
N LEU A 15 -22.37 13.04 2.66
CA LEU A 15 -21.85 13.79 1.52
C LEU A 15 -21.99 15.30 1.72
N LYS A 16 -23.03 15.76 2.43
CA LYS A 16 -23.18 17.18 2.79
C LYS A 16 -22.09 17.63 3.75
N SER A 17 -21.74 16.77 4.70
CA SER A 17 -20.67 17.03 5.67
C SER A 17 -19.31 17.05 4.95
N ILE A 18 -19.04 16.10 4.06
CA ILE A 18 -17.83 16.08 3.24
C ILE A 18 -17.73 17.33 2.36
N LEU A 19 -18.82 17.75 1.72
CA LEU A 19 -18.83 18.99 0.92
C LEU A 19 -18.56 20.23 1.77
N PHE A 20 -19.06 20.27 3.00
CA PHE A 20 -18.76 21.34 3.95
C PHE A 20 -17.26 21.35 4.31
N ASP A 21 -16.69 20.18 4.65
CA ASP A 21 -15.28 20.05 4.99
C ASP A 21 -14.36 20.41 3.82
N LEU A 22 -14.73 20.07 2.58
CA LEU A 22 -14.02 20.43 1.36
C LEU A 22 -14.05 21.93 1.03
N LYS A 23 -14.78 22.76 1.79
CA LYS A 23 -14.70 24.23 1.70
C LYS A 23 -13.64 24.82 2.62
N THR A 24 -13.24 24.07 3.64
CA THR A 24 -12.23 24.49 4.62
C THR A 24 -10.84 24.17 4.11
N THR A 25 -9.97 25.17 4.09
CA THR A 25 -8.62 25.10 3.54
C THR A 25 -7.73 24.06 4.23
N GLU A 26 -7.93 23.86 5.51
CA GLU A 26 -7.18 22.95 6.37
C GLU A 26 -7.44 21.49 6.00
N PHE A 27 -8.68 21.12 5.67
CA PHE A 27 -8.97 19.77 5.20
C PHE A 27 -8.38 19.51 3.82
N ILE A 28 -8.41 20.50 2.91
CA ILE A 28 -7.77 20.39 1.60
C ILE A 28 -6.25 20.26 1.74
N ALA A 29 -5.64 21.05 2.62
CA ALA A 29 -4.21 20.96 2.94
C ALA A 29 -3.85 19.58 3.52
N GLY A 30 -4.67 19.05 4.42
CA GLY A 30 -4.50 17.71 4.98
C GLY A 30 -4.59 16.62 3.90
N LEU A 31 -5.55 16.72 2.98
CA LEU A 31 -5.67 15.80 1.85
C LEU A 31 -4.43 15.86 0.93
N LYS A 32 -3.90 17.06 0.67
CA LYS A 32 -2.66 17.22 -0.11
C LYS A 32 -1.48 16.59 0.61
N ALA A 33 -1.32 16.81 1.92
CA ALA A 33 -0.27 16.19 2.72
C ALA A 33 -0.34 14.65 2.68
N LEU A 34 -1.54 14.07 2.89
CA LEU A 34 -1.75 12.63 2.78
C LEU A 34 -1.49 12.10 1.37
N GLY A 35 -1.88 12.85 0.33
CA GLY A 35 -1.58 12.52 -1.06
C GLY A 35 -0.08 12.47 -1.34
N LEU A 36 0.69 13.42 -0.82
CA LEU A 36 2.16 13.44 -0.94
C LEU A 36 2.80 12.23 -0.22
N LEU A 37 2.36 11.94 1.01
CA LEU A 37 2.81 10.74 1.73
C LEU A 37 2.48 9.46 0.96
N SER A 38 1.28 9.38 0.39
CA SER A 38 0.89 8.22 -0.41
C SER A 38 1.79 8.07 -1.64
N MET A 39 1.99 9.17 -2.37
CA MET A 39 2.73 9.17 -3.63
C MET A 39 4.21 8.84 -3.42
N PHE A 40 4.86 9.40 -2.40
CA PHE A 40 6.31 9.27 -2.22
C PHE A 40 6.73 8.15 -1.28
N ILE A 41 5.84 7.66 -0.40
CA ILE A 41 6.19 6.65 0.60
C ILE A 41 5.40 5.37 0.38
N THR A 42 4.07 5.39 0.52
CA THR A 42 3.29 4.15 0.58
C THR A 42 3.20 3.45 -0.79
N CYS A 43 2.95 4.20 -1.87
CA CYS A 43 2.86 3.63 -3.21
C CYS A 43 4.20 3.00 -3.66
N PRO A 44 5.36 3.67 -3.57
CA PRO A 44 6.61 3.05 -3.98
C PRO A 44 7.00 1.86 -3.08
N LEU A 45 6.69 1.91 -1.78
CA LEU A 45 6.88 0.77 -0.89
C LEU A 45 6.02 -0.42 -1.32
N TRP A 46 4.76 -0.17 -1.68
CA TRP A 46 3.84 -1.20 -2.15
C TRP A 46 4.31 -1.82 -3.46
N SER A 47 4.80 -1.01 -4.40
CA SER A 47 5.38 -1.52 -5.66
C SER A 47 6.57 -2.46 -5.41
N VAL A 48 7.39 -2.22 -4.39
CA VAL A 48 8.47 -3.14 -3.99
C VAL A 48 7.94 -4.41 -3.33
N LEU A 49 6.90 -4.29 -2.49
CA LEU A 49 6.26 -5.45 -1.86
C LEU A 49 5.56 -6.37 -2.87
N GLU A 50 4.97 -5.81 -3.93
CA GLU A 50 4.34 -6.59 -5.00
C GLU A 50 5.35 -7.15 -6.02
N ASN A 51 6.57 -6.61 -6.07
CA ASN A 51 7.59 -7.08 -6.98
C ASN A 51 8.05 -8.51 -6.61
N GLY A 52 7.81 -9.46 -7.51
CA GLY A 52 8.19 -10.88 -7.34
C GLY A 52 9.69 -11.13 -7.33
N ASN A 53 10.51 -10.19 -7.81
CA ASN A 53 11.97 -10.32 -7.83
C ASN A 53 12.64 -9.90 -6.53
N VAL A 54 11.90 -9.32 -5.59
CA VAL A 54 12.39 -8.89 -4.28
C VAL A 54 11.98 -9.95 -3.26
N SER A 55 12.94 -10.55 -2.56
CA SER A 55 12.65 -11.48 -1.46
C SER A 55 12.35 -10.73 -0.16
N ILE A 56 11.80 -11.43 0.83
CA ILE A 56 11.59 -10.85 2.18
C ILE A 56 12.91 -10.43 2.85
N ILE A 57 14.03 -11.01 2.45
CA ILE A 57 15.36 -10.70 3.01
C ILE A 57 15.88 -9.39 2.41
N ASP A 58 15.66 -9.18 1.12
CA ASP A 58 16.04 -7.95 0.42
C ASP A 58 15.28 -6.72 0.97
N MET A 59 14.16 -6.94 1.66
CA MET A 59 13.39 -5.89 2.32
C MET A 59 14.15 -5.22 3.47
N ASN A 60 15.15 -5.85 4.09
CA ASN A 60 15.94 -5.21 5.15
C ASN A 60 16.59 -3.91 4.67
N GLU A 61 17.22 -3.96 3.49
CA GLU A 61 17.83 -2.78 2.85
C GLU A 61 16.77 -1.74 2.49
N LYS A 62 15.59 -2.19 2.03
CA LYS A 62 14.48 -1.31 1.65
C LYS A 62 13.86 -0.60 2.86
N TYR A 63 13.75 -1.28 3.99
CA TYR A 63 13.28 -0.68 5.24
C TYR A 63 14.29 0.33 5.80
N LEU A 64 15.59 0.06 5.66
CA LEU A 64 16.61 1.06 6.00
C LEU A 64 16.51 2.30 5.10
N GLN A 65 16.34 2.11 3.79
CA GLN A 65 16.12 3.20 2.83
C GLN A 65 14.86 4.01 3.17
N LEU A 66 13.74 3.33 3.50
CA LEU A 66 12.49 3.94 3.95
C LEU A 66 12.70 4.82 5.20
N VAL A 67 13.32 4.26 6.25
CA VAL A 67 13.52 4.98 7.51
C VAL A 67 14.42 6.19 7.31
N THR A 68 15.52 6.03 6.57
CA THR A 68 16.46 7.12 6.29
C THR A 68 15.78 8.21 5.46
N PHE A 69 15.01 7.83 4.45
CA PHE A 69 14.26 8.75 3.61
C PHE A 69 13.24 9.57 4.41
N ILE A 70 12.46 8.93 5.30
CA ILE A 70 11.47 9.65 6.12
C ILE A 70 12.17 10.60 7.09
N ASP A 71 13.33 10.20 7.62
CA ASP A 71 14.16 11.04 8.48
C ASP A 71 14.63 12.29 7.72
N ASP A 72 15.22 12.12 6.54
CA ASP A 72 15.66 13.23 5.68
C ASP A 72 14.49 14.15 5.28
N ALA A 73 13.36 13.55 4.89
CA ALA A 73 12.14 14.28 4.54
C ALA A 73 11.59 15.07 5.73
N SER A 74 11.70 14.56 6.96
CA SER A 74 11.26 15.27 8.17
C SER A 74 12.10 16.52 8.47
N HIS A 75 13.38 16.51 8.09
CA HIS A 75 14.28 17.66 8.21
C HIS A 75 14.19 18.63 7.03
N ASN A 76 13.75 18.15 5.85
CA ASN A 76 13.64 18.95 4.63
C ASN A 76 12.27 18.75 3.93
N VAL A 77 11.22 19.23 4.59
CA VAL A 77 9.83 19.11 4.09
C VAL A 77 9.63 19.85 2.77
N ALA A 78 10.34 20.97 2.55
CA ALA A 78 10.26 21.71 1.30
C ALA A 78 10.71 20.87 0.10
N ALA A 79 11.84 20.15 0.22
CA ALA A 79 12.33 19.24 -0.82
C ALA A 79 11.43 18.00 -1.02
N PHE A 80 10.74 17.57 0.04
CA PHE A 80 9.73 16.52 -0.05
C PHE A 80 8.50 17.00 -0.84
N MET A 81 8.03 18.24 -0.58
CA MET A 81 6.88 18.82 -1.28
C MET A 81 7.15 19.11 -2.76
N SER A 82 8.38 19.48 -3.13
CA SER A 82 8.78 19.68 -4.53
C SER A 82 8.94 18.36 -5.30
N GLY A 83 9.05 17.23 -4.60
CA GLY A 83 9.32 15.92 -5.20
C GLY A 83 10.79 15.70 -5.58
N ASP A 84 11.72 16.46 -4.99
CA ASP A 84 13.15 16.30 -5.22
C ASP A 84 13.71 15.08 -4.48
N LEU A 85 13.04 14.66 -3.40
CA LEU A 85 13.40 13.49 -2.61
C LEU A 85 12.72 12.23 -3.17
N LEU A 86 13.51 11.17 -3.39
CA LEU A 86 13.04 9.87 -3.88
C LEU A 86 13.54 8.73 -2.99
N MET A 87 12.62 7.97 -2.38
CA MET A 87 12.92 6.94 -1.39
C MET A 87 13.91 5.86 -1.86
N PHE A 88 13.81 5.42 -3.12
CA PHE A 88 14.70 4.42 -3.71
C PHE A 88 15.57 5.02 -4.83
N GLY A 89 15.79 6.33 -4.79
CA GLY A 89 16.52 7.07 -5.82
C GLY A 89 15.92 6.85 -7.22
N LYS A 90 16.78 6.55 -8.21
CA LYS A 90 16.37 6.30 -9.61
C LYS A 90 15.46 5.08 -9.79
N ASN A 91 15.43 4.16 -8.82
CA ASN A 91 14.61 2.95 -8.88
C ASN A 91 13.20 3.17 -8.30
N THR A 92 12.90 4.37 -7.81
CA THR A 92 11.57 4.70 -7.28
C THR A 92 10.56 4.72 -8.43
N GLN A 93 9.60 3.79 -8.39
CA GLN A 93 8.51 3.77 -9.35
C GLN A 93 7.47 4.81 -8.93
N LEU A 94 7.39 5.90 -9.70
CA LEU A 94 6.40 6.95 -9.52
C LEU A 94 5.63 7.15 -10.81
N GLU A 95 4.31 7.09 -10.72
CA GLU A 95 3.43 7.43 -11.83
C GLU A 95 3.30 8.96 -11.92
N LYS A 96 4.04 9.58 -12.84
CA LYS A 96 4.03 11.03 -13.08
C LYS A 96 2.80 11.47 -13.89
N GLY A 97 1.61 11.15 -13.39
CA GLY A 97 0.34 11.50 -13.99
C GLY A 97 -0.21 12.87 -13.57
N PRO A 98 -1.48 13.17 -13.93
CA PRO A 98 -2.16 14.40 -13.53
C PRO A 98 -2.21 14.61 -12.01
N ILE A 99 -2.36 13.51 -11.25
CA ILE A 99 -2.40 13.54 -9.79
C ILE A 99 -1.05 13.98 -9.22
N TYR A 100 0.06 13.42 -9.72
CA TYR A 100 1.40 13.80 -9.31
C TYR A 100 1.63 15.31 -9.53
N ASN A 101 1.34 15.80 -10.74
CA ASN A 101 1.51 17.22 -11.08
C ASN A 101 0.65 18.14 -10.20
N SER A 102 -0.57 17.71 -9.86
CA SER A 102 -1.46 18.45 -8.97
C SER A 102 -0.95 18.49 -7.51
N LEU A 103 -0.29 17.42 -7.04
CA LEU A 103 0.26 17.34 -5.69
C LEU A 103 1.54 18.18 -5.51
N ILE A 104 2.41 18.25 -6.51
CA ILE A 104 3.64 19.08 -6.44
C ILE A 104 3.38 20.55 -6.82
N GLY A 105 2.24 20.84 -7.44
CA GLY A 105 1.85 22.19 -7.84
C GLY A 105 1.69 23.12 -6.64
N ARG A 106 2.14 24.38 -6.79
CA ARG A 106 2.02 25.39 -5.74
C ARG A 106 0.55 25.75 -5.48
N ASN A 107 0.16 25.80 -4.22
CA ASN A 107 -1.16 26.21 -3.78
C ASN A 107 -1.08 27.28 -2.68
N THR A 108 -2.17 28.02 -2.49
CA THR A 108 -2.27 29.08 -1.49
C THR A 108 -2.18 28.58 -0.05
N PHE A 109 -2.43 27.30 0.18
CA PHE A 109 -2.45 26.65 1.49
C PHE A 109 -1.20 25.79 1.78
N ASP A 110 -0.14 25.95 0.99
CA ASP A 110 1.08 25.11 1.11
C ASP A 110 1.80 25.28 2.47
N SER A 111 1.70 26.44 3.12
CA SER A 111 2.23 26.62 4.48
C SER A 111 1.55 25.69 5.49
N THR A 112 0.23 25.49 5.37
CA THR A 112 -0.52 24.55 6.20
C THR A 112 -0.15 23.10 5.89
N VAL A 113 0.09 22.79 4.61
CA VAL A 113 0.56 21.46 4.17
C VAL A 113 1.93 21.15 4.78
N GLU A 114 2.83 22.11 4.77
CA GLU A 114 4.16 21.99 5.36
C GLU A 114 4.07 21.70 6.87
N MET A 115 3.25 22.45 7.61
CA MET A 115 3.02 22.19 9.04
C MET A 115 2.49 20.78 9.30
N PHE A 116 1.53 20.30 8.51
CA PHE A 116 1.03 18.93 8.64
C PHE A 116 2.11 17.90 8.34
N LEU A 117 2.88 18.08 7.28
CA LEU A 117 3.96 17.17 6.91
C LEU A 117 5.07 17.12 7.97
N GLN A 118 5.43 18.25 8.58
CA GLN A 118 6.42 18.26 9.68
C GLN A 118 5.99 17.34 10.83
N VAL A 119 4.72 17.39 11.23
CA VAL A 119 4.18 16.52 12.28
C VAL A 119 4.08 15.07 11.81
N LEU A 120 3.51 14.84 10.63
CA LEU A 120 3.25 13.51 10.09
C LEU A 120 4.55 12.75 9.79
N LEU A 121 5.53 13.37 9.15
CA LEU A 121 6.82 12.74 8.83
C LEU A 121 7.60 12.43 10.10
N SER A 122 7.59 13.32 11.09
CA SER A 122 8.23 13.07 12.39
C SER A 122 7.59 11.88 13.11
N ALA A 123 6.26 11.80 13.12
CA ALA A 123 5.53 10.68 13.71
C ALA A 123 5.79 9.37 12.94
N LEU A 124 5.78 9.45 11.61
CA LEU A 124 6.01 8.31 10.74
C LEU A 124 7.44 7.78 10.88
N CYS A 125 8.46 8.64 10.99
CA CYS A 125 9.84 8.23 11.23
C CYS A 125 9.96 7.39 12.51
N LYS A 126 9.40 7.89 13.62
CA LYS A 126 9.37 7.17 14.90
C LYS A 126 8.65 5.83 14.78
N HIS A 127 7.52 5.81 14.09
CA HIS A 127 6.73 4.59 13.90
C HIS A 127 7.46 3.56 13.03
N SER A 128 8.00 3.98 11.88
CA SER A 128 8.73 3.13 10.95
C SER A 128 9.99 2.55 11.58
N ARG A 129 10.76 3.33 12.37
CA ARG A 129 11.92 2.82 13.12
C ARG A 129 11.52 1.70 14.09
N LYS A 130 10.40 1.87 14.80
CA LYS A 130 9.91 0.86 15.74
C LYS A 130 9.41 -0.39 15.01
N LEU A 131 8.66 -0.22 13.93
CA LEU A 131 8.07 -1.31 13.16
C LEU A 131 9.14 -2.14 12.43
N CYS A 132 10.15 -1.46 11.89
CA CYS A 132 11.26 -2.10 11.18
C CYS A 132 12.44 -2.46 12.09
N ALA A 133 12.34 -2.31 13.42
CA ALA A 133 13.48 -2.44 14.33
C ALA A 133 14.25 -3.76 14.16
N ASP A 134 13.54 -4.87 13.97
CA ASP A 134 14.17 -6.18 13.77
C ASP A 134 14.87 -6.33 12.40
N HIS A 135 14.50 -5.50 11.41
CA HIS A 135 15.07 -5.50 10.06
C HIS A 135 16.19 -4.47 9.86
N LEU A 136 16.30 -3.48 10.74
CA LEU A 136 17.32 -2.44 10.69
C LEU A 136 18.70 -2.96 11.12
N PRO A 137 19.79 -2.21 10.90
CA PRO A 137 21.09 -2.53 11.49
C PRO A 137 20.94 -2.78 13.00
N GLU A 138 21.61 -3.82 13.51
CA GLU A 138 21.47 -4.35 14.89
C GLU A 138 20.18 -5.15 15.17
N GLY A 139 19.22 -5.16 14.25
CA GLY A 139 18.01 -5.97 14.31
C GLY A 139 18.27 -7.46 14.12
N LYS A 140 17.41 -8.30 14.72
CA LYS A 140 17.54 -9.77 14.72
C LYS A 140 17.48 -10.40 13.33
N LEU A 141 16.83 -9.74 12.37
CA LEU A 141 16.57 -10.24 11.02
C LEU A 141 17.54 -9.66 9.98
N ASN A 142 18.37 -8.68 10.35
CA ASN A 142 19.30 -8.04 9.42
C ASN A 142 20.49 -8.94 9.04
N ASN A 143 20.97 -9.78 9.96
CA ASN A 143 22.12 -10.67 9.77
C ASN A 143 21.76 -12.15 9.96
N ILE A 144 20.76 -12.63 9.22
CA ILE A 144 20.38 -14.05 9.24
C ILE A 144 21.43 -14.93 8.52
N SER A 145 21.58 -16.18 8.98
CA SER A 145 22.50 -17.16 8.38
C SER A 145 22.10 -17.51 6.95
N GLU A 146 23.06 -17.89 6.10
CA GLU A 146 22.79 -18.32 4.72
C GLU A 146 21.81 -19.50 4.63
N GLU A 147 21.86 -20.41 5.61
CA GLU A 147 20.88 -21.50 5.70
C GLU A 147 19.44 -20.98 5.89
N MET A 148 19.26 -19.97 6.75
CA MET A 148 17.97 -19.36 6.97
C MET A 148 17.50 -18.59 5.73
N LYS A 149 18.43 -17.93 5.02
CA LYS A 149 18.11 -17.24 3.76
C LYS A 149 17.54 -18.19 2.73
N LEU A 150 18.11 -19.39 2.59
CA LEU A 150 17.59 -20.41 1.69
C LEU A 150 16.20 -20.89 2.09
N LYS A 151 15.94 -21.08 3.39
CA LYS A 151 14.63 -21.53 3.90
C LYS A 151 13.52 -20.52 3.67
N VAL A 152 13.79 -19.23 3.84
CA VAL A 152 12.77 -18.16 3.73
C VAL A 152 12.67 -17.55 2.34
N LYS A 153 13.49 -17.99 1.37
CA LYS A 153 13.52 -17.44 0.01
C LYS A 153 12.15 -17.46 -0.68
N ALA A 154 11.36 -18.50 -0.44
CA ALA A 154 10.02 -18.66 -1.02
C ALA A 154 8.90 -18.05 -0.14
N ALA A 155 9.24 -17.49 1.02
CA ALA A 155 8.24 -16.91 1.92
C ALA A 155 7.66 -15.63 1.29
N PRO A 156 6.33 -15.47 1.29
CA PRO A 156 5.71 -14.24 0.81
C PRO A 156 6.07 -13.07 1.71
N LYS A 157 6.17 -11.87 1.11
CA LYS A 157 6.52 -10.65 1.84
C LYS A 157 5.35 -10.05 2.65
N THR A 158 4.12 -10.35 2.24
CA THR A 158 2.90 -9.82 2.83
C THR A 158 1.92 -10.94 3.16
N SER A 159 1.01 -10.67 4.10
CA SER A 159 -0.14 -11.52 4.45
C SER A 159 -1.31 -11.40 3.46
N SER A 160 -1.20 -10.56 2.42
CA SER A 160 -2.33 -10.18 1.55
C SER A 160 -3.03 -11.38 0.91
N TYR A 161 -2.28 -12.44 0.56
CA TYR A 161 -2.88 -13.68 0.06
C TYR A 161 -3.75 -14.38 1.11
N ALA A 162 -3.21 -14.54 2.33
CA ALA A 162 -3.95 -15.15 3.43
C ALA A 162 -5.19 -14.32 3.81
N GLU A 163 -5.07 -13.00 3.84
CA GLU A 163 -6.19 -12.08 4.09
C GLU A 163 -7.27 -12.19 3.01
N SER A 164 -6.88 -12.31 1.73
CA SER A 164 -7.82 -12.54 0.64
C SER A 164 -8.59 -13.86 0.82
N VAL A 165 -7.89 -14.93 1.19
CA VAL A 165 -8.51 -16.24 1.48
C VAL A 165 -9.50 -16.14 2.64
N PHE A 166 -9.13 -15.45 3.74
CA PHE A 166 -10.05 -15.24 4.86
C PHE A 166 -11.26 -14.39 4.47
N GLY A 167 -11.08 -13.35 3.65
CA GLY A 167 -12.18 -12.53 3.15
C GLY A 167 -13.15 -13.35 2.27
N GLN A 168 -12.63 -14.24 1.43
CA GLN A 168 -13.45 -15.16 0.63
C GLN A 168 -14.25 -16.12 1.54
N LEU A 169 -13.60 -16.67 2.57
CA LEU A 169 -14.25 -17.55 3.54
C LEU A 169 -15.36 -16.84 4.32
N ASP A 170 -15.09 -15.64 4.83
CA ASP A 170 -16.08 -14.83 5.56
C ASP A 170 -17.31 -14.54 4.69
N HIS A 171 -17.09 -14.15 3.44
CA HIS A 171 -18.17 -13.95 2.48
C HIS A 171 -18.99 -15.22 2.23
N LEU A 172 -18.34 -16.37 2.07
CA LEU A 172 -19.02 -17.65 1.87
C LEU A 172 -19.86 -18.08 3.08
N ILE A 173 -19.33 -17.92 4.29
CA ILE A 173 -20.06 -18.23 5.53
C ILE A 173 -21.28 -17.32 5.67
N ARG A 174 -21.15 -16.02 5.37
CA ARG A 174 -22.25 -15.05 5.47
C ARG A 174 -23.34 -15.28 4.42
N THR A 175 -22.97 -15.64 3.20
CA THR A 175 -23.93 -15.84 2.10
C THR A 175 -24.53 -17.24 2.07
N ARG A 176 -23.79 -18.25 2.52
CA ARG A 176 -24.19 -19.66 2.50
C ARG A 176 -23.86 -20.33 3.86
N PRO A 177 -24.59 -19.98 4.93
CA PRO A 177 -24.28 -20.43 6.29
C PRO A 177 -24.44 -21.95 6.49
N SER A 178 -25.17 -22.64 5.62
CA SER A 178 -25.31 -24.10 5.64
C SER A 178 -24.20 -24.85 4.89
N THR A 179 -23.23 -24.14 4.31
CA THR A 179 -22.12 -24.77 3.59
C THR A 179 -21.22 -25.52 4.56
N LYS A 180 -20.93 -26.79 4.26
CA LYS A 180 -19.95 -27.57 5.03
C LYS A 180 -18.54 -27.03 4.80
N THR A 181 -17.69 -27.07 5.82
CA THR A 181 -16.30 -26.58 5.77
C THR A 181 -15.53 -27.08 4.55
N LEU A 182 -15.61 -28.39 4.28
CA LEU A 182 -14.94 -29.01 3.12
C LEU A 182 -15.38 -28.41 1.78
N ALA A 183 -16.67 -28.09 1.63
CA ALA A 183 -17.20 -27.50 0.41
C ALA A 183 -16.76 -26.03 0.25
N ALA A 184 -16.66 -25.29 1.35
CA ALA A 184 -16.14 -23.92 1.35
C ALA A 184 -14.64 -23.89 0.98
N GLU A 185 -13.84 -24.77 1.57
CA GLU A 185 -12.41 -24.94 1.26
C GLU A 185 -12.20 -25.30 -0.21
N ALA A 186 -12.94 -26.28 -0.74
CA ALA A 186 -12.85 -26.67 -2.14
C ALA A 186 -13.15 -25.51 -3.09
N CYS A 187 -14.14 -24.67 -2.76
CA CYS A 187 -14.48 -23.49 -3.55
C CYS A 187 -13.33 -22.47 -3.57
N ILE A 188 -12.79 -22.14 -2.40
CA ILE A 188 -11.67 -21.20 -2.23
C ILE A 188 -10.43 -21.70 -2.96
N ILE A 189 -10.08 -22.98 -2.80
CA ILE A 189 -8.90 -23.58 -3.45
C ILE A 189 -9.07 -23.55 -4.97
N SER A 190 -10.26 -23.92 -5.47
CA SER A 190 -10.55 -23.91 -6.91
C SER A 190 -10.41 -22.52 -7.53
N LEU A 191 -10.87 -21.47 -6.82
CA LEU A 191 -10.72 -20.08 -7.25
C LEU A 191 -9.25 -19.64 -7.28
N ASN A 192 -8.52 -19.86 -6.18
CA ASN A 192 -7.14 -19.38 -6.05
C ASN A 192 -6.16 -20.12 -6.96
N ASN A 193 -6.37 -21.42 -7.20
CA ASN A 193 -5.56 -22.20 -8.15
C ASN A 193 -5.95 -21.94 -9.61
N LYS A 194 -7.00 -21.14 -9.86
CA LYS A 194 -7.60 -20.94 -11.19
C LYS A 194 -7.93 -22.27 -11.87
N THR A 195 -8.41 -23.26 -11.10
CA THR A 195 -8.58 -24.64 -11.56
C THR A 195 -9.51 -24.72 -12.77
N LEU A 196 -10.58 -23.92 -12.80
CA LEU A 196 -11.51 -23.87 -13.95
C LEU A 196 -10.87 -23.25 -15.20
N SER A 197 -10.02 -22.23 -15.04
CA SER A 197 -9.29 -21.63 -16.17
C SER A 197 -8.22 -22.59 -16.70
N TRP A 198 -7.54 -23.31 -15.81
CA TRP A 198 -6.61 -24.36 -16.18
C TRP A 198 -7.32 -25.49 -16.93
N LEU A 199 -8.46 -25.97 -16.41
CA LEU A 199 -9.26 -27.01 -17.06
C LEU A 199 -9.76 -26.55 -18.44
N GLY A 200 -10.24 -25.32 -18.55
CA GLY A 200 -10.66 -24.73 -19.83
C GLY A 200 -9.53 -24.55 -20.86
N SER A 201 -8.26 -24.56 -20.43
CA SER A 201 -7.09 -24.51 -21.32
C SER A 201 -6.63 -25.88 -21.84
N LYS A 202 -7.25 -26.97 -21.36
CA LYS A 202 -6.94 -28.35 -21.74
C LYS A 202 -7.77 -28.81 -22.94
N ASP A 203 -7.29 -29.81 -23.66
CA ASP A 203 -8.00 -30.40 -24.80
C ASP A 203 -9.29 -31.10 -24.36
N THR A 204 -10.27 -31.22 -25.27
CA THR A 204 -11.61 -31.76 -24.96
C THR A 204 -11.56 -33.19 -24.39
N GLN A 205 -10.58 -34.01 -24.79
CA GLN A 205 -10.37 -35.33 -24.20
C GLN A 205 -9.87 -35.27 -22.75
N GLU A 206 -8.96 -34.36 -22.43
CA GLU A 206 -8.44 -34.17 -21.08
C GLU A 206 -9.48 -33.54 -20.14
N GLN A 207 -10.35 -32.67 -20.66
CA GLN A 207 -11.44 -32.07 -19.90
C GLN A 207 -12.50 -33.08 -19.43
N THR A 208 -12.66 -34.19 -20.14
CA THR A 208 -13.68 -35.21 -19.82
C THR A 208 -13.16 -36.27 -18.84
N LEU A 209 -11.86 -36.29 -18.56
CA LEU A 209 -11.19 -37.27 -17.69
C LEU A 209 -11.00 -36.77 -16.25
N VAL A 210 -11.18 -35.46 -16.00
CA VAL A 210 -11.03 -34.78 -14.70
C VAL A 210 -12.41 -34.44 -14.14
#